data_AF-A0AAW1UWN1-F1
#
_entry.id   AF-A0AAW1UWN1-F1
#
_cell.length_a   1.000
_cell.length_b   1.000
_cell.length_c   1.000
_cell.angle_alpha   90.00
_cell.angle_beta   90.00
_cell.angle_gamma   90.00
#
_symmetry.space_group_name_H-M   'P 1'
#
loop_
_entity.id
_entity.type
_entity.pdbx_description
1 polymer ?
#
loop_
_entity_poly.entity_id
_entity_poly.type
_entity_poly.pdbx_seq_one_letter_code
_entity_poly.pdbx_strand_id
1 'polypeptide(L)'
;MKICGNCPSDRKPKLKIPGDHNPKDCGHRLKTRLIHQKSKHATESKEFVTVHHNDQVRNLIVPERNPTDLAGIWPKSEFNRLQNLSRVITREEKMAMIEEMEKAKQAEQRASEIRKETLAKAQIRQTPKLGSKLSNIENDVKLKSEYLLQRSHELMNEQDDRVKAANCTILATKCRAIRNAQIKEKELIQKQLQEESRRLDLMMEQARQKALDDEEKKFALEEQKSKRYGNEIKQQIRDNEVEKLLEAEKVEEESKMLNRAFIAMRKEEAEKLKQYKENQKRVREELHQANLDLERYKLVQKEEERIADLRIQEFMKRKAEREEAREAELAVIKAAKEKEIARLRAQQQKAQDRQALMDEMQAIRIQEEVERAWREKEKQAAIDKANSIKALHEARIKQIEDIRTAQAISIARDKADFLKVAKVQQEVFEKEQEKRNQRYGVNFQHRKDILKQINEKERERINQMKEKFEDGKAFRIEQEIHDDEISHYIKMKVDKLRQESLPESYINDIERQLNITGTK
;
A
#
# COMPACT_ATOMS: atom_id res chain seq x y z
N MET A 1 -10.70 4.43 -43.37
CA MET A 1 -9.91 4.26 -44.62
C MET A 1 -10.58 3.24 -45.52
N LYS A 2 -10.43 3.35 -46.85
CA LYS A 2 -11.15 2.61 -47.93
C LYS A 2 -12.65 3.01 -47.98
N ILE A 3 -13.09 4.01 -48.75
CA ILE A 3 -12.98 4.34 -50.20
C ILE A 3 -13.93 3.50 -51.09
N CYS A 4 -14.96 4.20 -51.55
CA CYS A 4 -15.72 4.14 -52.82
C CYS A 4 -15.88 2.81 -53.59
N GLY A 5 -17.14 2.47 -53.88
CA GLY A 5 -17.54 1.70 -55.06
C GLY A 5 -18.45 2.54 -55.96
N ASN A 6 -17.94 3.00 -57.10
CA ASN A 6 -18.73 3.69 -58.14
C ASN A 6 -19.47 2.65 -59.00
N CYS A 7 -20.79 2.79 -59.18
CA CYS A 7 -21.51 2.07 -60.24
C CYS A 7 -21.57 2.94 -61.51
N PRO A 8 -21.24 2.40 -62.71
CA PRO A 8 -21.27 3.19 -63.95
C PRO A 8 -22.70 3.52 -64.40
N SER A 9 -22.89 4.73 -64.95
CA SER A 9 -24.13 5.13 -65.61
C SER A 9 -24.17 4.62 -67.06
N ASP A 10 -24.69 3.42 -67.29
CA ASP A 10 -24.89 2.91 -68.64
C ASP A 10 -25.95 3.71 -69.39
N ARG A 11 -25.51 4.56 -70.33
CA ARG A 11 -26.39 5.19 -71.31
C ARG A 11 -26.89 4.11 -72.26
N LYS A 12 -28.17 3.72 -72.13
CA LYS A 12 -28.80 2.78 -73.06
C LYS A 12 -28.59 3.23 -74.51
N PRO A 13 -28.17 2.34 -75.43
CA PRO A 13 -28.04 2.70 -76.84
C PRO A 13 -29.41 3.09 -77.41
N LYS A 14 -29.43 4.06 -78.33
CA LYS A 14 -30.64 4.40 -79.10
C LYS A 14 -31.03 3.17 -79.92
N LEU A 15 -32.10 2.48 -79.50
CA LEU A 15 -32.72 1.43 -80.30
C LEU A 15 -33.09 2.00 -81.67
N LYS A 16 -32.57 1.41 -82.74
CA LYS A 16 -33.10 1.64 -84.08
C LYS A 16 -34.56 1.19 -84.07
N ILE A 17 -35.48 2.11 -84.33
CA ILE A 17 -36.88 1.77 -84.53
C ILE A 17 -36.96 0.89 -85.78
N PRO A 18 -37.51 -0.33 -85.70
CA PRO A 18 -37.62 -1.19 -86.88
C PRO A 18 -38.65 -0.60 -87.83
N GLY A 19 -38.22 -0.14 -89.01
CA GLY A 19 -39.13 0.36 -90.06
C GLY A 19 -38.51 1.32 -91.06
N ASP A 20 -37.56 2.18 -90.67
CA ASP A 20 -36.96 3.14 -91.60
C ASP A 20 -35.88 2.48 -92.48
N HIS A 21 -36.20 2.31 -93.76
CA HIS A 21 -35.33 1.78 -94.82
C HIS A 21 -35.43 2.67 -96.07
N ASN A 22 -34.37 2.74 -96.87
CA ASN A 22 -34.27 3.72 -97.96
C ASN A 22 -34.99 3.21 -99.22
N PRO A 23 -35.50 4.07 -100.13
CA PRO A 23 -36.31 3.64 -101.29
C PRO A 23 -35.63 2.74 -102.34
N LYS A 24 -34.35 2.40 -102.16
CA LYS A 24 -33.63 1.41 -102.98
C LYS A 24 -33.76 -0.02 -102.42
N ASP A 25 -34.14 -0.16 -101.14
CA ASP A 25 -34.05 -1.41 -100.38
C ASP A 25 -35.42 -2.10 -100.20
N CYS A 26 -36.51 -1.53 -100.74
CA CYS A 26 -37.83 -2.17 -100.76
C CYS A 26 -38.69 -1.71 -101.94
N GLY A 27 -39.24 -2.68 -102.69
CA GLY A 27 -40.09 -2.45 -103.87
C GLY A 27 -41.59 -2.59 -103.64
N HIS A 28 -42.08 -2.61 -102.39
CA HIS A 28 -43.50 -2.89 -102.12
C HIS A 28 -44.43 -1.72 -102.52
N ARG A 29 -45.39 -2.04 -103.40
CA ARG A 29 -46.41 -1.12 -103.93
C ARG A 29 -47.80 -1.65 -103.59
N LEU A 30 -48.70 -0.77 -103.18
CA LEU A 30 -50.13 -1.06 -103.02
C LEU A 30 -50.91 -0.16 -103.98
N LYS A 31 -51.80 -0.75 -104.79
CA LYS A 31 -52.68 -0.06 -105.76
C LYS A 31 -51.95 1.10 -106.46
N THR A 32 -50.87 0.74 -107.16
CA THR A 32 -49.93 1.55 -107.98
C THR A 32 -49.04 2.60 -107.29
N ARG A 33 -49.11 2.83 -105.97
CA ARG A 33 -48.17 3.72 -105.24
C ARG A 33 -47.21 2.96 -104.30
N LEU A 34 -46.01 3.51 -104.10
CA LEU A 34 -44.98 2.96 -103.20
C LEU A 34 -45.32 3.28 -101.73
N ILE A 35 -45.42 2.24 -100.89
CA ILE A 35 -45.99 2.35 -99.52
C ILE A 35 -45.09 3.16 -98.58
N HIS A 36 -43.79 3.20 -98.87
CA HIS A 36 -42.78 3.84 -98.01
C HIS A 36 -42.32 5.22 -98.53
N GLN A 37 -42.99 5.76 -99.55
CA GLN A 37 -42.73 7.11 -100.06
C GLN A 37 -43.44 8.16 -99.20
N LYS A 38 -42.78 8.62 -98.13
CA LYS A 38 -43.19 9.84 -97.40
C LYS A 38 -43.07 11.04 -98.35
N SER A 39 -44.11 11.88 -98.46
CA SER A 39 -44.03 13.14 -99.22
C SER A 39 -42.99 14.06 -98.58
N LYS A 40 -42.31 14.90 -99.36
CA LYS A 40 -41.26 15.77 -98.80
C LYS A 40 -41.86 16.92 -98.00
N HIS A 41 -43.08 17.33 -98.35
CA HIS A 41 -43.86 18.29 -97.60
C HIS A 41 -45.30 17.78 -97.37
N ALA A 42 -45.88 18.08 -96.21
CA ALA A 42 -47.20 17.57 -95.78
C ALA A 42 -48.41 18.16 -96.54
N THR A 43 -48.13 19.06 -97.49
CA THR A 43 -49.04 19.86 -98.31
C THR A 43 -49.12 19.40 -99.77
N GLU A 44 -48.26 18.48 -100.22
CA GLU A 44 -48.33 17.91 -101.57
C GLU A 44 -49.64 17.10 -101.71
N SER A 45 -50.38 17.32 -102.80
CA SER A 45 -51.66 16.65 -103.15
C SER A 45 -52.89 16.92 -102.25
N LYS A 46 -53.02 18.11 -101.65
CA LYS A 46 -54.27 18.54 -100.97
C LYS A 46 -54.82 19.83 -101.57
N GLU A 47 -56.14 19.95 -101.64
CA GLU A 47 -56.83 21.13 -102.14
C GLU A 47 -56.86 22.26 -101.11
N PHE A 48 -56.71 23.50 -101.59
CA PHE A 48 -56.70 24.71 -100.78
C PHE A 48 -57.88 25.61 -101.17
N VAL A 49 -58.57 26.18 -100.18
CA VAL A 49 -59.57 27.22 -100.39
C VAL A 49 -59.04 28.54 -99.84
N THR A 50 -58.99 29.56 -100.71
CA THR A 50 -58.64 30.95 -100.39
C THR A 50 -59.85 31.67 -99.81
N VAL A 51 -59.86 31.94 -98.52
CA VAL A 51 -60.92 32.75 -97.88
C VAL A 51 -60.46 34.19 -97.78
N HIS A 52 -61.29 35.13 -98.24
CA HIS A 52 -61.03 36.57 -98.20
C HIS A 52 -61.85 37.20 -97.08
N HIS A 53 -61.19 37.82 -96.10
CA HIS A 53 -61.81 38.76 -95.17
C HIS A 53 -61.10 40.11 -95.29
N ASN A 54 -61.78 41.19 -94.87
CA ASN A 54 -61.51 42.56 -95.33
C ASN A 54 -60.05 43.06 -95.21
N ASP A 55 -59.23 42.51 -94.31
CA ASP A 55 -57.81 42.88 -94.14
C ASP A 55 -56.80 41.73 -94.32
N GLN A 56 -57.20 40.53 -94.79
CA GLN A 56 -56.25 39.44 -95.13
C GLN A 56 -56.89 38.26 -95.88
N VAL A 57 -56.15 37.69 -96.83
CA VAL A 57 -56.47 36.41 -97.49
C VAL A 57 -55.74 35.27 -96.79
N ARG A 58 -56.45 34.18 -96.46
CA ARG A 58 -55.88 32.97 -95.84
C ARG A 58 -56.23 31.72 -96.65
N ASN A 59 -55.27 30.82 -96.81
CA ASN A 59 -55.43 29.56 -97.54
C ASN A 59 -55.58 28.42 -96.52
N LEU A 60 -56.76 27.80 -96.47
CA LEU A 60 -57.03 26.67 -95.57
C LEU A 60 -56.99 25.35 -96.35
N ILE A 61 -56.41 24.32 -95.73
CA ILE A 61 -56.37 22.95 -96.25
C ILE A 61 -57.69 22.26 -95.88
N VAL A 62 -58.39 21.69 -96.86
CA VAL A 62 -59.64 20.95 -96.63
C VAL A 62 -59.33 19.54 -96.11
N PRO A 63 -59.88 19.09 -94.95
CA PRO A 63 -59.70 17.72 -94.48
C PRO A 63 -60.58 16.72 -95.26
N GLU A 64 -59.96 15.68 -95.83
CA GLU A 64 -60.70 14.56 -96.44
C GLU A 64 -61.45 13.73 -95.37
N ARG A 65 -62.71 13.36 -95.66
CA ARG A 65 -63.58 12.58 -94.75
C ARG A 65 -63.62 11.08 -95.01
N ASN A 66 -62.75 10.56 -95.87
CA ASN A 66 -62.68 9.12 -96.15
C ASN A 66 -61.85 8.40 -95.05
N PRO A 67 -62.38 7.34 -94.40
CA PRO A 67 -61.62 6.58 -93.41
C PRO A 67 -60.42 5.90 -94.07
N THR A 68 -59.26 5.96 -93.41
CA THR A 68 -58.05 5.30 -93.88
C THR A 68 -58.07 3.83 -93.45
N ASP A 69 -58.69 2.97 -94.27
CA ASP A 69 -58.77 1.52 -94.03
C ASP A 69 -57.39 0.85 -94.15
N LEU A 70 -56.58 1.00 -93.10
CA LEU A 70 -55.33 0.27 -92.86
C LEU A 70 -55.53 -0.75 -91.75
N ALA A 71 -55.71 -2.02 -92.13
CA ALA A 71 -55.67 -3.12 -91.18
C ALA A 71 -54.24 -3.31 -90.63
N GLY A 72 -54.05 -3.00 -89.35
CA GLY A 72 -52.79 -3.24 -88.64
C GLY A 72 -52.71 -4.66 -88.08
N ILE A 73 -51.61 -5.37 -88.33
CA ILE A 73 -51.34 -6.70 -87.77
C ILE A 73 -50.62 -6.54 -86.42
N TRP A 74 -51.21 -7.03 -85.34
CA TRP A 74 -50.64 -6.94 -83.98
C TRP A 74 -50.11 -8.31 -83.51
N PRO A 75 -48.95 -8.37 -82.81
CA PRO A 75 -48.46 -9.61 -82.23
C PRO A 75 -49.26 -10.03 -80.99
N LYS A 76 -49.42 -11.34 -80.77
CA LYS A 76 -50.19 -11.91 -79.63
C LYS A 76 -49.70 -11.44 -78.26
N SER A 77 -48.42 -11.11 -78.12
CA SER A 77 -47.84 -10.55 -76.89
C SER A 77 -48.35 -9.14 -76.58
N GLU A 78 -48.44 -8.26 -77.58
CA GLU A 78 -49.07 -6.93 -77.45
C GLU A 78 -50.57 -7.08 -77.16
N PHE A 79 -51.27 -7.99 -77.85
CA PHE A 79 -52.68 -8.25 -77.60
C PHE A 79 -52.94 -8.70 -76.16
N ASN A 80 -52.22 -9.71 -75.67
CA ASN A 80 -52.35 -10.19 -74.29
C ASN A 80 -51.93 -9.11 -73.27
N ARG A 81 -50.93 -8.28 -73.59
CA ARG A 81 -50.53 -7.14 -72.75
C ARG A 81 -51.67 -6.12 -72.64
N LEU A 82 -52.30 -5.76 -73.76
CA LEU A 82 -53.46 -4.85 -73.78
C LEU A 82 -54.68 -5.46 -73.07
N GLN A 83 -54.93 -6.76 -73.23
CA GLN A 83 -56.01 -7.48 -72.56
C GLN A 83 -55.79 -7.58 -71.03
N ASN A 84 -54.54 -7.73 -70.57
CA ASN A 84 -54.20 -7.69 -69.15
C ASN A 84 -54.25 -6.26 -68.58
N LEU A 85 -53.92 -5.24 -69.38
CA LEU A 85 -54.05 -3.83 -69.00
C LEU A 85 -55.50 -3.32 -68.98
N SER A 86 -56.39 -3.93 -69.76
CA SER A 86 -57.83 -3.59 -69.77
C SER A 86 -58.63 -4.31 -68.67
N ARG A 87 -58.10 -5.38 -68.07
CA ARG A 87 -58.71 -6.03 -66.90
C ARG A 87 -58.56 -5.14 -65.67
N VAL A 88 -59.66 -4.51 -65.26
CA VAL A 88 -59.73 -3.74 -64.01
C VAL A 88 -59.70 -4.70 -62.82
N ILE A 89 -58.53 -4.82 -62.19
CA ILE A 89 -58.32 -5.65 -60.99
C ILE A 89 -59.19 -5.09 -59.84
N THR A 90 -60.04 -5.93 -59.28
CA THR A 90 -60.88 -5.56 -58.14
C THR A 90 -60.06 -5.40 -56.85
N ARG A 91 -60.62 -4.71 -55.83
CA ARG A 91 -59.93 -4.56 -54.55
C ARG A 91 -59.63 -5.90 -53.88
N GLU A 92 -60.54 -6.87 -54.04
CA GLU A 92 -60.43 -8.23 -53.47
C GLU A 92 -59.32 -9.05 -54.16
N GLU A 93 -59.28 -9.06 -55.50
CA GLU A 93 -58.19 -9.71 -56.25
C GLU A 93 -56.81 -9.11 -55.89
N LYS A 94 -56.74 -7.79 -55.67
CA LYS A 94 -55.51 -7.13 -55.24
C LYS A 94 -55.08 -7.54 -53.83
N MET A 95 -56.02 -7.71 -52.89
CA MET A 95 -55.73 -8.20 -51.55
C MET A 95 -55.27 -9.66 -51.57
N ALA A 96 -55.96 -10.52 -52.33
CA ALA A 96 -55.57 -11.93 -52.50
C ALA A 96 -54.15 -12.07 -53.08
N MET A 97 -53.80 -11.26 -54.08
CA MET A 97 -52.44 -11.25 -54.65
C MET A 97 -51.38 -10.78 -53.65
N ILE A 98 -51.71 -9.82 -52.76
CA ILE A 98 -50.81 -9.41 -51.68
C ILE A 98 -50.63 -10.55 -50.67
N GLU A 99 -51.71 -11.21 -50.25
CA GLU A 99 -51.65 -12.35 -49.34
C GLU A 99 -50.84 -13.53 -49.90
N GLU A 100 -50.97 -13.85 -51.19
CA GLU A 100 -50.17 -14.90 -51.83
C GLU A 100 -48.68 -14.54 -51.85
N MET A 101 -48.35 -13.29 -52.17
CA MET A 101 -46.97 -12.79 -52.12
C MET A 101 -46.40 -12.79 -50.69
N GLU A 102 -47.21 -12.48 -49.68
CA GLU A 102 -46.83 -12.57 -48.27
C GLU A 102 -46.64 -14.02 -47.82
N LYS A 103 -47.55 -14.94 -48.19
CA LYS A 103 -47.42 -16.38 -47.91
C LYS A 103 -46.16 -16.97 -48.55
N ALA A 104 -45.84 -16.61 -49.79
CA ALA A 104 -44.62 -17.02 -50.47
C ALA A 104 -43.36 -16.49 -49.75
N LYS A 105 -43.34 -15.20 -49.38
CA LYS A 105 -42.24 -14.59 -48.63
C LYS A 105 -42.04 -15.23 -47.25
N GLN A 106 -43.12 -15.55 -46.52
CA GLN A 106 -43.06 -16.26 -45.25
C GLN A 106 -42.51 -17.69 -45.42
N ALA A 107 -42.87 -18.39 -46.49
CA ALA A 107 -42.33 -19.72 -46.77
C ALA A 107 -40.81 -19.68 -47.04
N GLU A 108 -40.34 -18.69 -47.80
CA GLU A 108 -38.90 -18.50 -48.05
C GLU A 108 -38.13 -18.12 -46.77
N GLN A 109 -38.72 -17.27 -45.91
CA GLN A 109 -38.16 -16.93 -44.60
C GLN A 109 -38.01 -18.17 -43.70
N ARG A 110 -39.06 -18.98 -43.56
CA ARG A 110 -39.02 -20.24 -42.77
C ARG A 110 -37.98 -21.22 -43.32
N ALA A 111 -37.87 -21.36 -44.64
CA ALA A 111 -36.82 -22.18 -45.25
C ALA A 111 -35.41 -21.66 -44.96
N SER A 112 -35.23 -20.33 -44.84
CA SER A 112 -33.97 -19.71 -44.42
C SER A 112 -33.67 -19.94 -42.94
N GLU A 113 -34.68 -19.86 -42.07
CA GLU A 113 -34.57 -20.14 -40.62
C GLU A 113 -34.18 -21.61 -40.37
N ILE A 114 -34.84 -22.56 -41.03
CA ILE A 114 -34.49 -24.00 -40.96
C ILE A 114 -33.04 -24.25 -41.41
N ARG A 115 -32.56 -23.55 -42.45
CA ARG A 115 -31.15 -23.63 -42.88
C ARG A 115 -30.19 -23.04 -41.84
N LYS A 116 -30.54 -21.93 -41.18
CA LYS A 116 -29.74 -21.36 -40.09
C LYS A 116 -29.69 -22.31 -38.88
N GLU A 117 -30.83 -22.89 -38.49
CA GLU A 117 -30.89 -23.85 -37.40
C GLU A 117 -30.08 -25.13 -37.67
N THR A 118 -30.16 -25.68 -38.88
CA THR A 118 -29.39 -26.88 -39.24
C THR A 118 -27.88 -26.61 -39.26
N LEU A 119 -27.45 -25.45 -39.75
CA LEU A 119 -26.06 -25.00 -39.64
C LEU A 119 -25.62 -24.80 -38.19
N ALA A 120 -26.43 -24.14 -37.35
CA ALA A 120 -26.13 -23.96 -35.93
C ALA A 120 -26.01 -25.32 -35.19
N LYS A 121 -26.96 -26.25 -35.42
CA LYS A 121 -26.94 -27.61 -34.88
C LYS A 121 -25.74 -28.42 -35.38
N ALA A 122 -25.28 -28.20 -36.61
CA ALA A 122 -24.06 -28.82 -37.14
C ALA A 122 -22.78 -28.23 -36.53
N GLN A 123 -22.74 -26.92 -36.26
CA GLN A 123 -21.58 -26.25 -35.67
C GLN A 123 -21.39 -26.57 -34.19
N ILE A 124 -22.49 -26.72 -33.42
CA ILE A 124 -22.45 -27.23 -32.04
C ILE A 124 -21.82 -28.64 -31.97
N ARG A 125 -21.99 -29.47 -33.01
CA ARG A 125 -21.40 -30.82 -33.09
C ARG A 125 -19.92 -30.84 -33.52
N GLN A 126 -19.30 -29.69 -33.75
CA GLN A 126 -17.86 -29.59 -34.06
C GLN A 126 -16.97 -29.48 -32.81
N THR A 127 -17.53 -29.61 -31.59
CA THR A 127 -16.72 -29.90 -30.39
C THR A 127 -15.77 -31.07 -30.67
N PRO A 128 -14.45 -30.94 -30.46
CA PRO A 128 -13.50 -31.95 -30.91
C PRO A 128 -13.77 -33.29 -30.23
N LYS A 129 -13.69 -34.36 -31.02
CA LYS A 129 -13.82 -35.73 -30.50
C LYS A 129 -12.73 -35.99 -29.48
N LEU A 130 -13.11 -36.59 -28.36
CA LEU A 130 -12.21 -36.99 -27.27
C LEU A 130 -11.04 -37.82 -27.83
N GLY A 131 -9.80 -37.44 -27.53
CA GLY A 131 -8.59 -38.08 -28.05
C GLY A 131 -8.11 -37.61 -29.43
N SER A 132 -8.75 -36.61 -30.05
CA SER A 132 -8.19 -35.92 -31.23
C SER A 132 -7.01 -35.02 -30.86
N LYS A 133 -6.12 -34.71 -31.83
CA LYS A 133 -4.99 -33.77 -31.61
C LYS A 133 -5.45 -32.40 -31.09
N LEU A 134 -6.62 -31.93 -31.53
CA LEU A 134 -7.24 -30.70 -31.03
C LEU A 134 -7.69 -30.84 -29.57
N SER A 135 -8.31 -31.97 -29.19
CA SER A 135 -8.66 -32.26 -27.79
C SER A 135 -7.43 -32.30 -26.89
N ASN A 136 -6.28 -32.80 -27.35
CA ASN A 136 -5.05 -32.79 -26.56
C ASN A 136 -4.50 -31.37 -26.38
N ILE A 137 -4.47 -30.56 -27.44
CA ILE A 137 -4.06 -29.15 -27.35
C ILE A 137 -5.01 -28.35 -26.44
N GLU A 138 -6.32 -28.58 -26.52
CA GLU A 138 -7.31 -27.98 -25.62
C GLU A 138 -7.11 -28.42 -24.17
N ASN A 139 -6.77 -29.69 -23.92
CA ASN A 139 -6.48 -30.17 -22.57
C ASN A 139 -5.18 -29.59 -22.03
N ASP A 140 -4.13 -29.46 -22.85
CA ASP A 140 -2.88 -28.78 -22.47
C ASP A 140 -3.12 -27.29 -22.17
N VAL A 141 -3.99 -26.62 -22.93
CA VAL A 141 -4.40 -25.23 -22.68
C VAL A 141 -5.23 -25.14 -21.40
N LYS A 142 -6.16 -26.06 -21.15
CA LYS A 142 -6.94 -26.14 -19.90
C LYS A 142 -6.02 -26.33 -18.70
N LEU A 143 -5.14 -27.33 -18.71
CA LEU A 143 -4.16 -27.59 -17.64
C LEU A 143 -3.26 -26.37 -17.37
N LYS A 144 -2.81 -25.67 -18.43
CA LYS A 144 -2.06 -24.41 -18.27
C LYS A 144 -2.92 -23.30 -17.67
N SER A 145 -4.18 -23.16 -18.08
CA SER A 145 -5.10 -22.16 -17.52
C SER A 145 -5.47 -22.46 -16.06
N GLU A 146 -5.70 -23.72 -15.72
CA GLU A 146 -5.97 -24.21 -14.36
C GLU A 146 -4.76 -23.99 -13.46
N TYR A 147 -3.55 -24.31 -13.94
CA TYR A 147 -2.31 -24.01 -13.22
C TYR A 147 -2.11 -22.50 -13.00
N LEU A 148 -2.40 -21.66 -14.00
CA LEU A 148 -2.32 -20.20 -13.85
C LEU A 148 -3.35 -19.67 -12.85
N LEU A 149 -4.58 -20.20 -12.85
CA LEU A 149 -5.62 -19.86 -11.88
C LEU A 149 -5.22 -20.30 -10.47
N GLN A 150 -4.82 -21.57 -10.28
CA GLN A 150 -4.35 -22.10 -9.00
C GLN A 150 -3.18 -21.27 -8.46
N ARG A 151 -2.17 -20.97 -9.28
CA ARG A 151 -1.04 -20.12 -8.89
C ARG A 151 -1.47 -18.68 -8.56
N SER A 152 -2.49 -18.15 -9.23
CA SER A 152 -3.05 -16.83 -8.89
C SER A 152 -3.76 -16.86 -7.54
N HIS A 153 -4.52 -17.92 -7.24
CA HIS A 153 -5.14 -18.13 -5.93
C HIS A 153 -4.08 -18.32 -4.83
N GLU A 154 -3.03 -19.11 -5.07
CA GLU A 154 -1.90 -19.24 -4.14
C GLU A 154 -1.24 -17.88 -3.87
N LEU A 155 -0.99 -17.07 -4.91
CA LEU A 155 -0.41 -15.73 -4.75
C LEU A 155 -1.33 -14.74 -4.01
N MET A 156 -2.65 -14.85 -4.18
CA MET A 156 -3.61 -14.10 -3.36
C MET A 156 -3.53 -14.53 -1.89
N ASN A 157 -3.58 -15.82 -1.61
CA ASN A 157 -3.53 -16.34 -0.24
C ASN A 157 -2.18 -16.03 0.43
N GLU A 158 -1.05 -16.04 -0.29
CA GLU A 158 0.25 -15.61 0.24
C GLU A 158 0.33 -14.10 0.51
N GLN A 159 -0.55 -13.31 -0.11
CA GLN A 159 -0.65 -11.87 0.11
C GLN A 159 -1.50 -11.51 1.34
N ASP A 160 -2.21 -12.46 1.96
CA ASP A 160 -2.88 -12.27 3.25
C ASP A 160 -1.89 -12.09 4.39
N ASP A 161 -2.12 -11.10 5.26
CA ASP A 161 -1.20 -10.77 6.35
C ASP A 161 -1.08 -11.90 7.39
N ARG A 162 -2.15 -12.71 7.55
CA ARG A 162 -2.13 -13.95 8.36
C ARG A 162 -1.14 -14.97 7.80
N VAL A 163 -1.09 -15.14 6.47
CA VAL A 163 -0.17 -16.06 5.81
C VAL A 163 1.25 -15.51 5.81
N LYS A 164 1.44 -14.19 5.64
CA LYS A 164 2.75 -13.54 5.85
C LYS A 164 3.29 -13.75 7.26
N ALA A 165 2.46 -13.60 8.30
CA ALA A 165 2.84 -13.85 9.69
C ALA A 165 3.21 -15.33 9.92
N ALA A 166 2.47 -16.27 9.30
CA ALA A 166 2.84 -17.68 9.26
C ALA A 166 4.20 -17.89 8.58
N ASN A 167 4.46 -17.25 7.44
CA ASN A 167 5.72 -17.35 6.70
C ASN A 167 6.91 -16.83 7.53
N CYS A 168 6.75 -15.70 8.22
CA CYS A 168 7.77 -15.18 9.14
C CYS A 168 8.07 -16.17 10.29
N THR A 169 7.03 -16.77 10.86
CA THR A 169 7.14 -17.77 11.93
C THR A 169 7.85 -19.04 11.48
N ILE A 170 7.49 -19.55 10.29
CA ILE A 170 8.12 -20.70 9.63
C ILE A 170 9.60 -20.41 9.36
N LEU A 171 9.92 -19.24 8.80
CA LEU A 171 11.30 -18.84 8.48
C LEU A 171 12.15 -18.72 9.75
N ALA A 172 11.65 -18.03 10.79
CA ALA A 172 12.34 -17.91 12.06
C ALA A 172 12.63 -19.28 12.69
N THR A 173 11.68 -20.21 12.55
CA THR A 173 11.83 -21.59 13.04
C THR A 173 12.84 -22.39 12.21
N LYS A 174 12.84 -22.28 10.88
CA LYS A 174 13.90 -22.86 10.01
C LYS A 174 15.28 -22.33 10.40
N CYS A 175 15.43 -21.02 10.64
CA CYS A 175 16.68 -20.43 11.13
C CYS A 175 17.09 -20.96 12.53
N ARG A 176 16.14 -21.15 13.44
CA ARG A 176 16.40 -21.73 14.78
C ARG A 176 16.86 -23.19 14.69
N ALA A 177 16.25 -23.98 13.82
CA ALA A 177 16.65 -25.37 13.59
C ALA A 177 18.09 -25.46 13.06
N ILE A 178 18.46 -24.63 12.07
CA ILE A 178 19.82 -24.55 11.52
C ILE A 178 20.82 -24.12 12.61
N ARG A 179 20.52 -23.06 13.38
CA ARG A 179 21.37 -22.61 14.48
C ARG A 179 21.61 -23.71 15.53
N ASN A 180 20.57 -24.44 15.89
CA ASN A 180 20.68 -25.53 16.87
C ASN A 180 21.49 -26.72 16.33
N ALA A 181 21.45 -26.99 15.03
CA ALA A 181 22.32 -27.98 14.39
C ALA A 181 23.80 -27.51 14.43
N GLN A 182 24.07 -26.25 14.07
CA GLN A 182 25.41 -25.65 14.12
C GLN A 182 26.00 -25.61 15.54
N ILE A 183 25.17 -25.38 16.57
CA ILE A 183 25.62 -25.43 17.98
C ILE A 183 26.07 -26.86 18.34
N LYS A 184 25.27 -27.89 18.00
CA LYS A 184 25.63 -29.30 18.23
C LYS A 184 26.88 -29.71 17.47
N GLU A 185 27.04 -29.27 16.22
CA GLU A 185 28.24 -29.48 15.42
C GLU A 185 29.47 -28.84 16.08
N LYS A 186 29.36 -27.58 16.53
CA LYS A 186 30.43 -26.90 17.25
C LYS A 186 30.79 -27.58 18.58
N GLU A 187 29.81 -28.05 19.33
CA GLU A 187 30.03 -28.84 20.56
C GLU A 187 30.75 -30.16 20.28
N LEU A 188 30.43 -30.84 19.17
CA LEU A 188 31.12 -32.06 18.74
C LEU A 188 32.58 -31.77 18.36
N ILE A 189 32.82 -30.73 17.54
CA ILE A 189 34.16 -30.28 17.17
C ILE A 189 34.98 -29.90 18.41
N GLN A 190 34.36 -29.21 19.38
CA GLN A 190 35.02 -28.84 20.63
C GLN A 190 35.43 -30.08 21.45
N LYS A 191 34.57 -31.11 21.53
CA LYS A 191 34.91 -32.38 22.20
C LYS A 191 36.06 -33.10 21.50
N GLN A 192 36.03 -33.20 20.18
CA GLN A 192 37.11 -33.80 19.38
C GLN A 192 38.44 -33.05 19.61
N LEU A 193 38.42 -31.72 19.61
CA LEU A 193 39.61 -30.89 19.89
C LEU A 193 40.12 -31.07 21.33
N GLN A 194 39.22 -31.26 22.31
CA GLN A 194 39.58 -31.58 23.70
C GLN A 194 40.20 -32.97 23.84
N GLU A 195 39.73 -33.95 23.07
CA GLU A 195 40.31 -35.31 23.03
C GLU A 195 41.69 -35.30 22.35
N GLU A 196 41.87 -34.56 21.26
CA GLU A 196 43.16 -34.42 20.57
C GLU A 196 44.19 -33.64 21.42
N SER A 197 43.80 -32.53 22.03
CA SER A 197 44.71 -31.79 22.94
C SER A 197 45.14 -32.66 24.12
N ARG A 198 44.21 -33.37 24.77
CA ARG A 198 44.55 -34.33 25.84
C ARG A 198 45.51 -35.43 25.38
N ARG A 199 45.40 -35.90 24.12
CA ARG A 199 46.33 -36.87 23.52
C ARG A 199 47.72 -36.27 23.30
N LEU A 200 47.79 -35.01 22.86
CA LEU A 200 49.05 -34.28 22.69
C LEU A 200 49.73 -33.99 24.03
N ASP A 201 48.98 -33.55 25.05
CA ASP A 201 49.48 -33.33 26.41
C ASP A 201 50.09 -34.60 27.00
N LEU A 202 49.46 -35.76 26.79
CA LEU A 202 49.99 -37.06 27.20
C LEU A 202 51.33 -37.38 26.49
N MET A 203 51.45 -37.10 25.19
CA MET A 203 52.71 -37.26 24.45
C MET A 203 53.80 -36.30 24.94
N MET A 204 53.45 -35.05 25.23
CA MET A 204 54.38 -34.05 25.76
C MET A 204 54.87 -34.42 27.16
N GLU A 205 54.00 -34.91 28.03
CA GLU A 205 54.39 -35.38 29.37
C GLU A 205 55.26 -36.65 29.30
N GLN A 206 54.96 -37.59 28.40
CA GLN A 206 55.84 -38.74 28.13
C GLN A 206 57.22 -38.32 27.60
N ALA A 207 57.29 -37.28 26.76
CA ALA A 207 58.56 -36.72 26.29
C ALA A 207 59.32 -36.01 27.43
N ARG A 208 58.62 -35.28 28.31
CA ARG A 208 59.19 -34.63 29.50
C ARG A 208 59.78 -35.66 30.46
N GLN A 209 59.05 -36.75 30.73
CA GLN A 209 59.53 -37.84 31.59
C GLN A 209 60.79 -38.48 31.02
N LYS A 210 60.80 -38.85 29.73
CA LYS A 210 62.01 -39.39 29.08
C LYS A 210 63.21 -38.44 29.14
N ALA A 211 62.98 -37.13 28.96
CA ALA A 211 64.04 -36.13 29.06
C ALA A 211 64.61 -36.04 30.50
N LEU A 212 63.76 -36.13 31.53
CA LEU A 212 64.21 -36.22 32.92
C LEU A 212 64.98 -37.51 33.19
N ASP A 213 64.46 -38.66 32.75
CA ASP A 213 65.15 -39.96 32.88
C ASP A 213 66.54 -39.92 32.21
N ASP A 214 66.70 -39.20 31.10
CA ASP A 214 67.98 -39.08 30.39
C ASP A 214 68.95 -38.10 31.07
N GLU A 215 68.46 -37.00 31.68
CA GLU A 215 69.28 -36.15 32.55
C GLU A 215 69.69 -36.86 33.84
N GLU A 216 68.81 -37.65 34.47
CA GLU A 216 69.17 -38.48 35.63
C GLU A 216 70.26 -39.52 35.29
N LYS A 217 70.18 -40.16 34.12
CA LYS A 217 71.24 -41.05 33.61
C LYS A 217 72.58 -40.30 33.43
N LYS A 218 72.57 -39.07 32.90
CA LYS A 218 73.79 -38.25 32.78
C LYS A 218 74.36 -37.90 34.16
N PHE A 219 73.51 -37.43 35.08
CA PHE A 219 73.93 -37.08 36.44
C PHE A 219 74.52 -38.29 37.17
N ALA A 220 73.89 -39.46 37.08
CA ALA A 220 74.42 -40.70 37.65
C ALA A 220 75.78 -41.11 37.03
N LEU A 221 75.97 -40.89 35.72
CA LEU A 221 77.25 -41.14 35.06
C LEU A 221 78.34 -40.16 35.51
N GLU A 222 78.00 -38.88 35.71
CA GLU A 222 78.90 -37.85 36.23
C GLU A 222 79.25 -38.10 37.71
N GLU A 223 78.29 -38.51 38.53
CA GLU A 223 78.52 -38.89 39.93
C GLU A 223 79.46 -40.11 40.00
N GLN A 224 79.29 -41.11 39.11
CA GLN A 224 80.22 -42.24 39.01
C GLN A 224 81.63 -41.80 38.59
N LYS A 225 81.77 -40.88 37.63
CA LYS A 225 83.08 -40.31 37.25
C LYS A 225 83.72 -39.56 38.42
N SER A 226 82.95 -38.71 39.10
CA SER A 226 83.38 -37.95 40.28
C SER A 226 83.85 -38.87 41.41
N LYS A 227 83.12 -39.95 41.70
CA LYS A 227 83.53 -40.99 42.66
C LYS A 227 84.83 -41.69 42.26
N ARG A 228 85.07 -41.95 40.96
CA ARG A 228 86.35 -42.52 40.48
C ARG A 228 87.51 -41.54 40.68
N TYR A 229 87.40 -40.31 40.17
CA TYR A 229 88.42 -39.28 40.36
C TYR A 229 88.70 -38.97 41.83
N GLY A 230 87.67 -38.93 42.67
CA GLY A 230 87.82 -38.74 44.12
C GLY A 230 88.54 -39.92 44.81
N ASN A 231 88.44 -41.14 44.29
CA ASN A 231 89.20 -42.30 44.78
C ASN A 231 90.65 -42.28 44.29
N GLU A 232 90.91 -41.83 43.06
CA GLU A 232 92.25 -41.65 42.50
C GLU A 232 93.03 -40.57 43.27
N ILE A 233 92.42 -39.42 43.57
CA ILE A 233 93.02 -38.38 44.42
C ILE A 233 93.31 -38.92 45.83
N LYS A 234 92.42 -39.74 46.41
CA LYS A 234 92.69 -40.41 47.69
C LYS A 234 93.81 -41.44 47.64
N GLN A 235 94.10 -42.04 46.48
CA GLN A 235 95.30 -42.86 46.28
C GLN A 235 96.54 -41.97 46.27
N GLN A 236 96.57 -40.93 45.44
CA GLN A 236 97.67 -39.97 45.37
C GLN A 236 98.03 -39.32 46.72
N ILE A 237 97.03 -39.00 47.55
CA ILE A 237 97.28 -38.48 48.92
C ILE A 237 98.00 -39.52 49.77
N ARG A 238 97.57 -40.78 49.76
CA ARG A 238 98.25 -41.86 50.52
C ARG A 238 99.66 -42.12 49.99
N ASP A 239 99.84 -42.09 48.68
CA ASP A 239 101.15 -42.30 48.06
C ASP A 239 102.12 -41.17 48.47
N ASN A 240 101.66 -39.91 48.45
CA ASN A 240 102.41 -38.75 48.97
C ASN A 240 102.66 -38.81 50.49
N GLU A 241 101.75 -39.38 51.29
CA GLU A 241 101.95 -39.62 52.72
C GLU A 241 103.05 -40.66 52.97
N VAL A 242 103.09 -41.73 52.16
CA VAL A 242 104.16 -42.75 52.19
C VAL A 242 105.50 -42.14 51.75
N GLU A 243 105.54 -41.32 50.71
CA GLU A 243 106.76 -40.61 50.30
C GLU A 243 107.30 -39.70 51.40
N LYS A 244 106.44 -38.93 52.08
CA LYS A 244 106.85 -38.10 53.23
C LYS A 244 107.42 -38.91 54.40
N LEU A 245 106.88 -40.10 54.66
CA LEU A 245 107.42 -40.99 55.70
C LEU A 245 108.82 -41.50 55.29
N LEU A 246 109.01 -41.88 54.02
CA LEU A 246 110.32 -42.30 53.48
C LEU A 246 111.34 -41.15 53.47
N GLU A 247 110.92 -39.91 53.24
CA GLU A 247 111.79 -38.73 53.38
C GLU A 247 112.17 -38.47 54.84
N ALA A 248 111.23 -38.61 55.79
CA ALA A 248 111.52 -38.49 57.21
C ALA A 248 112.53 -39.55 57.70
N GLU A 249 112.41 -40.80 57.26
CA GLU A 249 113.38 -41.87 57.56
C GLU A 249 114.79 -41.52 57.04
N LYS A 250 114.92 -41.01 55.81
CA LYS A 250 116.22 -40.55 55.26
C LYS A 250 116.82 -39.43 56.09
N VAL A 251 116.03 -38.42 56.46
CA VAL A 251 116.51 -37.29 57.31
C VAL A 251 116.96 -37.78 58.68
N GLU A 252 116.34 -38.81 59.26
CA GLU A 252 116.83 -39.43 60.49
C GLU A 252 118.18 -40.15 60.29
N GLU A 253 118.38 -40.87 59.18
CA GLU A 253 119.66 -41.52 58.87
C GLU A 253 120.79 -40.48 58.67
N GLU A 254 120.52 -39.42 57.91
CA GLU A 254 121.42 -38.28 57.75
C GLU A 254 121.74 -37.61 59.10
N SER A 255 120.73 -37.41 59.96
CA SER A 255 120.90 -36.85 61.30
C SER A 255 121.78 -37.73 62.19
N LYS A 256 121.63 -39.07 62.11
CA LYS A 256 122.50 -40.04 62.82
C LYS A 256 123.95 -39.95 62.32
N MET A 257 124.17 -39.71 61.03
CA MET A 257 125.50 -39.52 60.43
C MET A 257 126.13 -38.17 60.81
N LEU A 258 125.37 -37.08 60.75
CA LEU A 258 125.82 -35.74 61.18
C LEU A 258 126.20 -35.70 62.66
N ASN A 259 125.44 -36.36 63.54
CA ASN A 259 125.73 -36.42 64.96
C ASN A 259 127.06 -37.16 65.25
N ARG A 260 127.35 -38.24 64.52
CA ARG A 260 128.67 -38.91 64.59
C ARG A 260 129.82 -37.98 64.19
N ALA A 261 129.65 -37.18 63.13
CA ALA A 261 130.63 -36.18 62.71
C ALA A 261 130.80 -35.04 63.73
N PHE A 262 129.70 -34.58 64.34
CA PHE A 262 129.71 -33.53 65.37
C PHE A 262 130.45 -33.96 66.65
N ILE A 263 130.32 -35.23 67.05
CA ILE A 263 131.07 -35.81 68.17
C ILE A 263 132.58 -35.83 67.89
N ALA A 264 133.01 -36.03 66.63
CA ALA A 264 134.42 -35.93 66.25
C ALA A 264 134.92 -34.48 66.32
N MET A 265 134.21 -33.53 65.71
CA MET A 265 134.49 -32.09 65.80
C MET A 265 134.65 -31.61 67.24
N ARG A 266 133.75 -32.03 68.16
CA ARG A 266 133.83 -31.62 69.57
C ARG A 266 135.07 -32.11 70.32
N LYS A 267 135.71 -33.20 69.88
CA LYS A 267 137.00 -33.61 70.47
C LYS A 267 138.11 -32.64 70.05
N GLU A 268 138.15 -32.24 68.78
CA GLU A 268 139.11 -31.24 68.28
C GLU A 268 138.87 -29.85 68.88
N GLU A 269 137.61 -29.43 69.06
CA GLU A 269 137.27 -28.18 69.73
C GLU A 269 137.74 -28.15 71.19
N ALA A 270 137.63 -29.28 71.92
CA ALA A 270 138.10 -29.37 73.30
C ALA A 270 139.62 -29.19 73.42
N GLU A 271 140.39 -29.59 72.41
CA GLU A 271 141.83 -29.34 72.31
C GLU A 271 142.13 -27.86 72.04
N LYS A 272 141.43 -27.24 71.07
CA LYS A 272 141.53 -25.80 70.77
C LYS A 272 141.12 -24.91 71.95
N LEU A 273 140.10 -25.30 72.73
CA LEU A 273 139.62 -24.51 73.88
C LEU A 273 140.63 -24.46 75.03
N LYS A 274 141.50 -25.48 75.18
CA LYS A 274 142.62 -25.44 76.14
C LYS A 274 143.57 -24.30 75.78
N GLN A 275 143.95 -24.20 74.50
CA GLN A 275 144.82 -23.14 73.97
C GLN A 275 144.17 -21.74 74.11
N TYR A 276 142.86 -21.62 73.89
CA TYR A 276 142.16 -20.33 74.03
C TYR A 276 142.09 -19.83 75.48
N LYS A 277 141.96 -20.72 76.48
CA LYS A 277 141.91 -20.32 77.90
C LYS A 277 143.20 -19.69 78.41
N GLU A 278 144.35 -20.02 77.82
CA GLU A 278 145.62 -19.34 78.10
C GLU A 278 145.59 -17.89 77.60
N ASN A 279 144.99 -17.64 76.42
CA ASN A 279 144.84 -16.30 75.85
C ASN A 279 143.78 -15.44 76.55
N GLN A 280 142.62 -16.00 76.96
CA GLN A 280 141.51 -15.19 77.50
C GLN A 280 141.86 -14.45 78.81
N LYS A 281 142.76 -15.01 79.63
CA LYS A 281 143.25 -14.34 80.85
C LYS A 281 143.84 -12.96 80.57
N ARG A 282 144.39 -12.75 79.36
CA ARG A 282 145.09 -11.53 78.93
C ARG A 282 144.18 -10.35 78.54
N VAL A 283 142.86 -10.56 78.37
CA VAL A 283 141.94 -9.53 77.82
C VAL A 283 140.93 -9.02 78.85
N ARG A 284 140.64 -9.79 79.90
CA ARG A 284 139.57 -9.43 80.88
C ARG A 284 139.89 -8.17 81.70
N GLU A 285 141.15 -7.74 81.69
CA GLU A 285 141.65 -6.56 82.41
C GLU A 285 141.21 -5.23 81.74
N GLU A 286 140.67 -5.25 80.52
CA GLU A 286 140.40 -4.04 79.72
C GLU A 286 138.96 -3.49 79.82
N LEU A 287 137.91 -4.31 79.97
CA LEU A 287 136.51 -3.91 79.69
C LEU A 287 135.79 -3.10 80.80
N HIS A 288 136.30 -3.08 82.03
CA HIS A 288 135.52 -2.64 83.21
C HIS A 288 135.04 -1.16 83.18
N GLN A 289 135.58 -0.33 82.29
CA GLN A 289 135.55 1.13 82.40
C GLN A 289 134.35 1.85 81.75
N ALA A 290 133.47 1.16 80.99
CA ALA A 290 132.62 1.83 79.97
C ALA A 290 131.12 2.06 80.28
N ASN A 291 130.57 1.63 81.42
CA ASN A 291 129.14 1.28 81.50
C ASN A 291 128.19 2.26 82.25
N LEU A 292 128.54 3.54 82.41
CA LEU A 292 127.89 4.45 83.39
C LEU A 292 126.92 5.53 82.82
N ASP A 293 126.68 5.58 81.51
CA ASP A 293 126.18 6.82 80.85
C ASP A 293 124.69 6.88 80.39
N LEU A 294 123.87 5.81 80.49
CA LEU A 294 122.70 5.63 79.61
C LEU A 294 121.32 6.24 80.04
N GLU A 295 121.04 6.52 81.32
CA GLU A 295 119.66 6.45 81.86
C GLU A 295 118.62 7.57 81.56
N ARG A 296 118.95 8.68 80.85
CA ARG A 296 118.24 9.97 81.04
C ARG A 296 116.97 10.31 80.19
N TYR A 297 116.49 9.51 79.24
CA TYR A 297 115.72 10.02 78.07
C TYR A 297 114.16 9.86 77.97
N LYS A 298 113.40 9.32 78.95
CA LYS A 298 112.09 8.63 78.66
C LYS A 298 110.70 9.32 78.88
N LEU A 299 110.55 10.63 79.17
CA LEU A 299 109.35 11.14 79.90
C LEU A 299 108.15 11.83 79.15
N VAL A 300 108.14 12.04 77.83
CA VAL A 300 107.40 13.19 77.19
C VAL A 300 106.02 12.92 76.54
N GLN A 301 105.47 11.70 76.49
CA GLN A 301 104.70 11.27 75.29
C GLN A 301 103.15 11.02 75.40
N LYS A 302 102.32 11.72 76.21
CA LYS A 302 101.00 11.16 76.68
C LYS A 302 99.64 11.91 76.55
N GLU A 303 99.49 13.07 75.91
CA GLU A 303 98.33 13.98 76.22
C GLU A 303 97.23 14.26 75.15
N GLU A 304 97.22 13.70 73.93
CA GLU A 304 96.50 14.32 72.77
C GLU A 304 95.08 13.79 72.34
N GLU A 305 94.55 12.66 72.83
CA GLU A 305 93.58 11.84 72.05
C GLU A 305 92.03 12.07 72.21
N ARG A 306 91.50 13.09 72.91
CA ARG A 306 90.13 13.00 73.54
C ARG A 306 88.87 13.65 72.86
N ILE A 307 88.93 14.33 71.71
CA ILE A 307 87.92 15.40 71.38
C ILE A 307 86.80 15.10 70.31
N ALA A 308 86.81 14.01 69.54
CA ALA A 308 86.18 14.00 68.19
C ALA A 308 84.64 13.77 68.00
N ASP A 309 83.91 13.06 68.88
CA ASP A 309 82.77 12.22 68.41
C ASP A 309 81.31 12.78 68.40
N LEU A 310 81.03 14.04 68.73
CA LEU A 310 79.67 14.48 69.14
C LEU A 310 78.68 15.03 68.07
N ARG A 311 78.95 14.98 66.74
CA ARG A 311 78.30 15.90 65.76
C ARG A 311 77.14 15.41 64.86
N ILE A 312 76.66 14.16 64.92
CA ILE A 312 75.96 13.53 63.76
C ILE A 312 74.40 13.49 63.82
N GLN A 313 73.72 13.79 64.94
CA GLN A 313 72.33 13.31 65.17
C GLN A 313 71.13 14.22 64.76
N GLU A 314 71.30 15.48 64.34
CA GLU A 314 70.16 16.44 64.28
C GLU A 314 69.31 16.50 62.97
N PHE A 315 69.74 15.90 61.86
CA PHE A 315 69.21 16.28 60.52
C PHE A 315 67.80 15.73 60.14
N MET A 316 67.34 14.63 60.74
CA MET A 316 66.27 13.80 60.12
C MET A 316 64.79 14.19 60.42
N LYS A 317 64.51 15.15 61.30
CA LYS A 317 63.12 15.39 61.81
C LYS A 317 62.20 16.32 61.01
N ARG A 318 62.66 17.02 59.96
CA ARG A 318 62.05 18.30 59.52
C ARG A 318 61.14 18.33 58.27
N LYS A 319 60.77 17.21 57.64
CA LYS A 319 60.10 17.23 56.31
C LYS A 319 58.67 16.66 56.20
N ALA A 320 58.18 15.90 57.19
CA ALA A 320 56.93 15.15 57.06
C ALA A 320 55.64 16.00 57.10
N GLU A 321 55.66 17.19 57.70
CA GLU A 321 54.45 17.97 58.05
C GLU A 321 53.79 18.76 56.88
N ARG A 322 54.11 18.48 55.60
CA ARG A 322 53.72 19.38 54.47
C ARG A 322 52.61 18.92 53.53
N GLU A 323 52.14 17.68 53.59
CA GLU A 323 51.25 17.14 52.55
C GLU A 323 49.77 16.98 52.95
N GLU A 324 49.46 16.95 54.25
CA GLU A 324 48.10 16.66 54.77
C GLU A 324 47.08 17.81 54.60
N ALA A 325 47.53 19.03 54.26
CA ALA A 325 46.71 20.24 54.32
C ALA A 325 45.87 20.56 53.06
N ARG A 326 45.95 19.78 51.96
CA ARG A 326 45.37 20.18 50.65
C ARG A 326 44.08 19.48 50.21
N GLU A 327 43.59 18.46 50.91
CA GLU A 327 42.43 17.66 50.43
C GLU A 327 41.06 18.10 50.97
N ALA A 328 40.99 19.05 51.91
CA ALA A 328 39.76 19.39 52.63
C ALA A 328 38.79 20.38 51.92
N GLU A 329 39.23 21.14 50.91
CA GLU A 329 38.49 22.33 50.44
C GLU A 329 37.41 22.08 49.36
N LEU A 330 37.28 20.86 48.82
CA LEU A 330 36.39 20.59 47.66
C LEU A 330 34.91 20.26 47.98
N ALA A 331 34.50 20.25 49.25
CA ALA A 331 33.18 19.71 49.64
C ALA A 331 32.02 20.73 49.71
N VAL A 332 32.28 22.03 49.91
CA VAL A 332 31.26 23.00 50.38
C VAL A 332 30.39 23.62 49.26
N ILE A 333 30.88 23.67 48.02
CA ILE A 333 30.29 24.52 46.95
C ILE A 333 29.03 23.90 46.29
N LYS A 334 28.72 22.62 46.52
CA LYS A 334 27.57 21.93 45.89
C LYS A 334 26.18 22.26 46.49
N ALA A 335 26.10 23.00 47.60
CA ALA A 335 24.84 23.26 48.32
C ALA A 335 24.02 24.49 47.83
N ALA A 336 24.53 25.26 46.86
CA ALA A 336 24.01 26.60 46.53
C ALA A 336 22.97 26.67 45.38
N LYS A 337 22.30 25.57 44.99
CA LYS A 337 21.58 25.50 43.69
C LYS A 337 20.04 25.37 43.67
N GLU A 338 19.31 25.21 44.78
CA GLU A 338 17.92 24.70 44.69
C GLU A 338 16.80 25.36 45.53
N LYS A 339 16.95 26.56 46.14
CA LYS A 339 15.89 27.13 47.03
C LYS A 339 15.46 28.61 46.83
N GLU A 340 15.52 29.14 45.61
CA GLU A 340 14.87 30.42 45.23
C GLU A 340 13.95 30.23 44.00
N ILE A 341 12.82 29.52 44.18
CA ILE A 341 11.50 30.17 44.33
C ILE A 341 10.98 30.72 42.97
N ALA A 342 10.38 29.90 42.10
CA ALA A 342 9.06 29.28 42.25
C ALA A 342 7.87 30.23 42.60
N ARG A 343 8.07 31.56 42.67
CA ARG A 343 7.03 32.55 43.07
C ARG A 343 6.61 33.54 41.98
N LEU A 344 7.32 33.59 40.85
CA LEU A 344 7.10 34.58 39.77
C LEU A 344 6.40 34.04 38.52
N ARG A 345 5.43 33.12 38.68
CA ARG A 345 4.49 32.72 37.60
C ARG A 345 3.00 32.72 38.00
N ALA A 346 2.68 33.13 39.23
CA ALA A 346 1.30 33.13 39.76
C ALA A 346 0.55 34.47 39.57
N GLN A 347 0.98 35.33 38.61
CA GLN A 347 0.52 36.73 38.52
C GLN A 347 -0.03 37.14 37.13
N GLN A 348 -0.61 36.20 36.38
CA GLN A 348 -1.29 36.49 35.10
C GLN A 348 -2.68 35.83 34.99
N GLN A 349 -3.48 35.96 36.05
CA GLN A 349 -4.88 35.51 36.09
C GLN A 349 -5.83 36.69 36.35
N LYS A 350 -5.68 37.76 35.56
CA LYS A 350 -6.41 39.04 35.72
C LYS A 350 -6.87 39.66 34.40
N ALA A 351 -7.43 38.81 33.53
CA ALA A 351 -7.94 39.17 32.20
C ALA A 351 -9.34 38.57 31.91
N GLN A 352 -10.14 38.33 32.96
CA GLN A 352 -11.50 37.78 32.85
C GLN A 352 -12.61 38.85 32.95
N ASP A 353 -12.28 40.13 33.14
CA ASP A 353 -13.26 41.22 33.32
C ASP A 353 -13.53 41.99 32.02
N ARG A 354 -14.31 41.39 31.10
CA ARG A 354 -14.77 42.10 29.88
C ARG A 354 -16.19 41.74 29.41
N GLN A 355 -17.00 41.16 30.29
CA GLN A 355 -18.28 40.51 29.94
C GLN A 355 -19.52 41.13 30.63
N ALA A 356 -19.40 42.34 31.20
CA ALA A 356 -20.39 42.95 32.09
C ALA A 356 -20.95 44.31 31.58
N LEU A 357 -21.26 44.44 30.28
CA LEU A 357 -21.48 45.76 29.66
C LEU A 357 -22.55 45.80 28.53
N MET A 358 -23.61 44.96 28.59
CA MET A 358 -24.61 44.83 27.50
C MET A 358 -26.08 44.62 27.97
N ASP A 359 -26.51 45.23 29.10
CA ASP A 359 -27.84 44.97 29.72
C ASP A 359 -28.67 46.24 30.04
N GLU A 360 -28.54 47.33 29.27
CA GLU A 360 -28.98 48.69 29.69
C GLU A 360 -30.03 49.40 28.79
N MET A 361 -30.85 48.68 27.99
CA MET A 361 -31.64 49.28 26.89
C MET A 361 -33.14 48.88 26.80
N GLN A 362 -33.97 49.04 27.86
CA GLN A 362 -35.37 48.50 27.80
C GLN A 362 -36.55 49.17 28.58
N ALA A 363 -36.60 50.49 28.85
CA ALA A 363 -37.78 51.15 29.47
C ALA A 363 -38.11 52.53 28.84
N ILE A 364 -39.17 52.80 28.05
CA ILE A 364 -40.65 52.68 28.20
C ILE A 364 -41.29 53.78 29.10
N ARG A 365 -41.91 54.85 28.53
CA ARG A 365 -42.82 55.79 29.28
C ARG A 365 -43.68 56.91 28.56
N ILE A 366 -44.19 56.83 27.31
CA ILE A 366 -44.82 58.04 26.65
C ILE A 366 -46.13 57.76 25.86
N GLN A 367 -47.37 57.87 26.42
CA GLN A 367 -48.61 57.64 25.61
C GLN A 367 -50.07 58.07 26.07
N GLU A 368 -50.36 59.15 26.82
CA GLU A 368 -51.73 59.33 27.43
C GLU A 368 -52.64 60.60 27.13
N GLU A 369 -52.35 61.52 26.20
CA GLU A 369 -52.96 62.89 26.22
C GLU A 369 -54.22 63.23 25.34
N VAL A 370 -55.00 62.27 24.82
CA VAL A 370 -55.78 62.47 23.54
C VAL A 370 -57.14 63.24 23.57
N GLU A 371 -57.90 63.29 24.67
CA GLU A 371 -59.39 63.16 24.62
C GLU A 371 -60.31 64.30 24.05
N ARG A 372 -60.26 65.56 24.53
CA ARG A 372 -61.45 66.13 25.24
C ARG A 372 -62.20 67.36 24.66
N ALA A 373 -63.18 67.23 23.73
CA ALA A 373 -64.17 68.30 23.40
C ALA A 373 -65.42 67.81 22.62
N TRP A 374 -66.60 68.50 22.69
CA TRP A 374 -67.72 68.24 21.74
C TRP A 374 -68.85 69.30 21.51
N ARG A 375 -69.71 69.63 22.49
CA ARG A 375 -71.20 69.63 22.29
C ARG A 375 -71.94 70.97 22.51
N GLU A 376 -72.90 71.34 21.63
CA GLU A 376 -73.79 72.54 21.76
C GLU A 376 -75.02 72.53 20.79
N LYS A 377 -75.95 73.51 20.90
CA LYS A 377 -76.83 74.15 19.87
C LYS A 377 -78.30 73.67 19.70
N GLU A 378 -79.26 74.59 19.42
CA GLU A 378 -80.73 74.26 19.35
C GLU A 378 -81.72 75.13 18.46
N LYS A 379 -82.36 76.21 18.95
CA LYS A 379 -83.86 76.30 19.08
C LYS A 379 -84.81 76.88 17.99
N GLN A 380 -84.95 78.22 17.84
CA GLN A 380 -86.07 79.10 17.32
C GLN A 380 -87.24 78.67 16.36
N ALA A 381 -87.34 77.45 15.83
CA ALA A 381 -88.05 77.17 14.56
C ALA A 381 -89.56 76.80 14.64
N ALA A 382 -90.47 77.71 15.02
CA ALA A 382 -91.84 77.34 15.44
C ALA A 382 -93.07 77.69 14.55
N ILE A 383 -93.33 78.94 14.13
CA ILE A 383 -94.71 79.38 13.75
C ILE A 383 -95.01 79.42 12.24
N ASP A 384 -94.04 79.71 11.37
CA ASP A 384 -94.21 79.66 9.89
C ASP A 384 -94.61 78.26 9.35
N LYS A 385 -94.58 77.27 10.25
CA LYS A 385 -95.15 75.93 10.08
C LYS A 385 -96.67 75.95 9.82
N ALA A 386 -97.45 76.92 10.28
CA ALA A 386 -98.91 76.77 10.37
C ALA A 386 -99.66 76.85 9.02
N ASN A 387 -99.54 77.95 8.27
CA ASN A 387 -100.29 78.11 7.01
C ASN A 387 -99.65 77.35 5.84
N SER A 388 -98.34 77.12 5.91
CA SER A 388 -97.66 76.18 5.02
C SER A 388 -98.31 74.80 5.08
N ILE A 389 -98.73 74.29 6.26
CA ILE A 389 -99.39 72.97 6.39
C ILE A 389 -100.62 72.78 5.47
N LYS A 390 -101.50 73.77 5.27
CA LYS A 390 -102.73 73.56 4.49
C LYS A 390 -102.48 73.44 2.99
N ALA A 391 -101.69 74.36 2.42
CA ALA A 391 -101.26 74.25 1.02
C ALA A 391 -100.36 73.03 0.80
N LEU A 392 -99.50 72.71 1.79
CA LEU A 392 -98.77 71.46 1.81
C LEU A 392 -99.71 70.24 1.88
N HIS A 393 -100.92 70.32 2.41
CA HIS A 393 -101.83 69.17 2.59
C HIS A 393 -102.50 68.73 1.28
N GLU A 394 -103.00 69.67 0.46
CA GLU A 394 -103.57 69.33 -0.85
C GLU A 394 -102.49 68.92 -1.85
N ALA A 395 -101.34 69.60 -1.81
CA ALA A 395 -100.14 69.13 -2.48
C ALA A 395 -99.71 67.74 -1.97
N ARG A 396 -99.83 67.46 -0.65
CA ARG A 396 -99.57 66.14 -0.06
C ARG A 396 -100.43 65.07 -0.68
N ILE A 397 -101.73 65.33 -0.91
CA ILE A 397 -102.66 64.29 -1.38
C ILE A 397 -102.30 63.87 -2.81
N LYS A 398 -102.11 64.83 -3.72
CA LYS A 398 -101.64 64.54 -5.08
C LYS A 398 -100.25 63.91 -5.09
N GLN A 399 -99.32 64.45 -4.29
CA GLN A 399 -97.99 63.88 -4.12
C GLN A 399 -98.05 62.44 -3.55
N ILE A 400 -99.00 62.12 -2.67
CA ILE A 400 -99.21 60.76 -2.14
C ILE A 400 -99.74 59.82 -3.24
N GLU A 401 -100.60 60.28 -4.14
CA GLU A 401 -101.10 59.47 -5.26
C GLU A 401 -100.02 59.24 -6.33
N ASP A 402 -99.24 60.26 -6.67
CA ASP A 402 -98.05 60.15 -7.53
C ASP A 402 -96.98 59.27 -6.88
N ILE A 403 -96.75 59.40 -5.57
CA ILE A 403 -95.86 58.49 -4.81
C ILE A 403 -96.42 57.06 -4.81
N ARG A 404 -97.73 56.83 -4.66
CA ARG A 404 -98.32 55.49 -4.67
C ARG A 404 -98.18 54.81 -6.03
N THR A 405 -98.41 55.54 -7.13
CA THR A 405 -98.23 55.01 -8.49
C THR A 405 -96.76 54.77 -8.81
N ALA A 406 -95.86 55.71 -8.45
CA ALA A 406 -94.42 55.52 -8.57
C ALA A 406 -93.90 54.36 -7.70
N GLN A 407 -94.41 54.20 -6.48
CA GLN A 407 -94.10 53.07 -5.60
C GLN A 407 -94.60 51.74 -6.17
N ALA A 408 -95.81 51.69 -6.74
CA ALA A 408 -96.30 50.48 -7.41
C ALA A 408 -95.42 50.07 -8.59
N ILE A 409 -94.98 51.04 -9.41
CA ILE A 409 -94.05 50.82 -10.52
C ILE A 409 -92.65 50.40 -10.00
N SER A 410 -92.16 51.03 -8.94
CA SER A 410 -90.90 50.64 -8.27
C SER A 410 -91.00 49.21 -7.77
N ILE A 411 -91.98 48.90 -6.92
CA ILE A 411 -92.20 47.55 -6.35
C ILE A 411 -92.31 46.49 -7.45
N ALA A 412 -92.95 46.80 -8.59
CA ALA A 412 -93.01 45.88 -9.73
C ALA A 412 -91.63 45.68 -10.40
N ARG A 413 -90.85 46.75 -10.59
CA ARG A 413 -89.49 46.71 -11.13
C ARG A 413 -88.52 46.02 -10.16
N ASP A 414 -88.54 46.41 -8.88
CA ASP A 414 -87.78 45.84 -7.77
C ASP A 414 -88.09 44.34 -7.61
N LYS A 415 -89.35 43.91 -7.75
CA LYS A 415 -89.71 42.48 -7.75
C LYS A 415 -89.19 41.74 -8.98
N ALA A 416 -89.23 42.36 -10.16
CA ALA A 416 -88.67 41.77 -11.37
C ALA A 416 -87.14 41.66 -11.30
N ASP A 417 -86.46 42.66 -10.76
CA ASP A 417 -85.01 42.69 -10.59
C ASP A 417 -84.57 41.78 -9.43
N PHE A 418 -85.33 41.69 -8.33
CA PHE A 418 -85.15 40.67 -7.29
C PHE A 418 -85.26 39.25 -7.87
N LEU A 419 -86.23 38.98 -8.74
CA LEU A 419 -86.36 37.66 -9.39
C LEU A 419 -85.19 37.36 -10.37
N LYS A 420 -84.64 38.38 -11.05
CA LYS A 420 -83.40 38.21 -11.85
C LYS A 420 -82.20 37.93 -10.94
N VAL A 421 -82.02 38.71 -9.87
CA VAL A 421 -80.92 38.53 -8.90
C VAL A 421 -81.01 37.17 -8.22
N ALA A 422 -82.20 36.73 -7.81
CA ALA A 422 -82.41 35.40 -7.22
C ALA A 422 -82.04 34.27 -8.19
N LYS A 423 -82.42 34.37 -9.48
CA LYS A 423 -81.98 33.40 -10.51
C LYS A 423 -80.46 33.39 -10.69
N VAL A 424 -79.83 34.57 -10.79
CA VAL A 424 -78.37 34.67 -10.91
C VAL A 424 -77.67 34.12 -9.66
N GLN A 425 -78.19 34.38 -8.46
CA GLN A 425 -77.67 33.81 -7.21
C GLN A 425 -77.82 32.29 -7.17
N GLN A 426 -78.94 31.74 -7.64
CA GLN A 426 -79.17 30.30 -7.72
C GLN A 426 -78.20 29.64 -8.72
N GLU A 427 -78.03 30.20 -9.92
CA GLU A 427 -77.02 29.74 -10.89
C GLU A 427 -75.58 29.85 -10.34
N VAL A 428 -75.25 30.91 -9.60
CA VAL A 428 -73.93 31.07 -8.98
C VAL A 428 -73.71 30.02 -7.89
N PHE A 429 -74.72 29.74 -7.06
CA PHE A 429 -74.68 28.71 -6.03
C PHE A 429 -74.50 27.30 -6.63
N GLU A 430 -75.23 26.98 -7.70
CA GLU A 430 -75.08 25.71 -8.44
C GLU A 430 -73.66 25.58 -9.03
N LYS A 431 -73.15 26.61 -9.71
CA LYS A 431 -71.79 26.65 -10.26
C LYS A 431 -70.72 26.60 -9.15
N GLU A 432 -70.99 27.11 -7.96
CA GLU A 432 -70.09 27.04 -6.81
C GLU A 432 -70.10 25.64 -6.16
N GLN A 433 -71.26 25.00 -6.05
CA GLN A 433 -71.40 23.59 -5.63
C GLN A 433 -70.67 22.64 -6.59
N GLU A 434 -70.84 22.81 -7.90
CA GLU A 434 -70.10 22.02 -8.89
C GLU A 434 -68.58 22.19 -8.76
N LYS A 435 -68.09 23.43 -8.66
CA LYS A 435 -66.66 23.71 -8.42
C LYS A 435 -66.17 23.12 -7.11
N ARG A 436 -66.99 23.13 -6.05
CA ARG A 436 -66.67 22.54 -4.74
C ARG A 436 -66.58 21.02 -4.82
N ASN A 437 -67.50 20.37 -5.54
CA ASN A 437 -67.48 18.93 -5.79
C ASN A 437 -66.30 18.51 -6.68
N GLN A 438 -65.97 19.28 -7.72
CA GLN A 438 -64.79 19.05 -8.56
C GLN A 438 -63.50 19.20 -7.72
N ARG A 439 -63.37 20.26 -6.92
CA ARG A 439 -62.24 20.44 -5.99
C ARG A 439 -62.14 19.31 -4.97
N TYR A 440 -63.27 18.85 -4.43
CA TYR A 440 -63.30 17.71 -3.51
C TYR A 440 -62.83 16.42 -4.20
N GLY A 441 -63.28 16.15 -5.43
CA GLY A 441 -62.84 15.00 -6.24
C GLY A 441 -61.34 15.03 -6.54
N VAL A 442 -60.81 16.19 -6.97
CA VAL A 442 -59.36 16.38 -7.21
C VAL A 442 -58.56 16.21 -5.91
N ASN A 443 -59.00 16.81 -4.80
CA ASN A 443 -58.34 16.66 -3.50
C ASN A 443 -58.38 15.20 -2.98
N PHE A 444 -59.47 14.47 -3.25
CA PHE A 444 -59.60 13.06 -2.90
C PHE A 444 -58.65 12.18 -3.72
N GLN A 445 -58.53 12.42 -5.02
CA GLN A 445 -57.55 11.73 -5.89
C GLN A 445 -56.12 12.05 -5.44
N HIS A 446 -55.79 13.33 -5.25
CA HIS A 446 -54.48 13.76 -4.77
C HIS A 446 -54.11 13.14 -3.41
N ARG A 447 -55.04 13.10 -2.45
CA ARG A 447 -54.86 12.39 -1.17
C ARG A 447 -54.62 10.90 -1.37
N LYS A 448 -55.36 10.24 -2.26
CA LYS A 448 -55.19 8.82 -2.57
C LYS A 448 -53.80 8.54 -3.16
N ASP A 449 -53.32 9.41 -4.04
CA ASP A 449 -52.02 9.25 -4.68
C ASP A 449 -50.85 9.59 -3.73
N ILE A 450 -50.98 10.57 -2.83
CA ILE A 450 -50.03 10.77 -1.73
C ILE A 450 -49.96 9.54 -0.82
N LEU A 451 -51.10 8.93 -0.47
CA LEU A 451 -51.12 7.70 0.34
C LEU A 451 -50.47 6.50 -0.38
N LYS A 452 -50.59 6.40 -1.71
CA LYS A 452 -49.82 5.43 -2.49
C LYS A 452 -48.32 5.71 -2.44
N GLN A 453 -47.91 6.96 -2.71
CA GLN A 453 -46.50 7.36 -2.70
C GLN A 453 -45.84 7.12 -1.33
N ILE A 454 -46.55 7.36 -0.22
CA ILE A 454 -46.07 7.05 1.13
C ILE A 454 -45.89 5.53 1.30
N ASN A 455 -46.88 4.73 0.90
CA ASN A 455 -46.79 3.27 0.98
C ASN A 455 -45.70 2.67 0.06
N GLU A 456 -45.50 3.25 -1.12
CA GLU A 456 -44.45 2.86 -2.07
C GLU A 456 -43.07 3.20 -1.50
N LYS A 457 -42.86 4.43 -1.01
CA LYS A 457 -41.60 4.82 -0.35
C LYS A 457 -41.30 4.01 0.92
N GLU A 458 -42.29 3.67 1.72
CA GLU A 458 -42.04 2.85 2.92
C GLU A 458 -41.72 1.40 2.53
N ARG A 459 -42.32 0.86 1.45
CA ARG A 459 -41.92 -0.45 0.88
C ARG A 459 -40.50 -0.41 0.32
N GLU A 460 -40.14 0.63 -0.43
CA GLU A 460 -38.77 0.84 -0.93
C GLU A 460 -37.77 0.92 0.23
N ARG A 461 -38.08 1.69 1.28
CA ARG A 461 -37.25 1.80 2.48
C ARG A 461 -37.09 0.47 3.21
N ILE A 462 -38.16 -0.30 3.36
CA ILE A 462 -38.12 -1.65 3.96
C ILE A 462 -37.29 -2.60 3.08
N ASN A 463 -37.45 -2.55 1.75
CA ASN A 463 -36.69 -3.39 0.83
C ASN A 463 -35.19 -3.04 0.85
N GLN A 464 -34.82 -1.76 0.77
CA GLN A 464 -33.42 -1.31 0.90
C GLN A 464 -32.80 -1.71 2.25
N MET A 465 -33.60 -1.74 3.32
CA MET A 465 -33.15 -2.19 4.63
C MET A 465 -32.98 -3.73 4.71
N LYS A 466 -33.81 -4.49 3.98
CA LYS A 466 -33.62 -5.94 3.80
C LYS A 466 -32.41 -6.26 2.94
N GLU A 467 -32.27 -5.61 1.78
CA GLU A 467 -31.12 -5.73 0.87
C GLU A 467 -29.82 -5.49 1.64
N LYS A 468 -29.68 -4.36 2.35
CA LYS A 468 -28.49 -4.08 3.19
C LYS A 468 -28.23 -5.13 4.29
N PHE A 469 -29.27 -5.77 4.81
CA PHE A 469 -29.14 -6.82 5.82
C PHE A 469 -28.82 -8.19 5.23
N GLU A 470 -29.27 -8.45 4.00
CA GLU A 470 -28.93 -9.63 3.19
C GLU A 470 -27.51 -9.51 2.64
N ASP A 471 -27.11 -8.35 2.13
CA ASP A 471 -25.72 -7.98 1.79
C ASP A 471 -24.80 -8.16 3.01
N GLY A 472 -25.21 -7.65 4.18
CA GLY A 472 -24.47 -7.81 5.43
C GLY A 472 -24.44 -9.25 5.98
N LYS A 473 -25.34 -10.13 5.53
CA LYS A 473 -25.24 -11.58 5.78
C LYS A 473 -24.30 -12.24 4.77
N ALA A 474 -24.44 -11.94 3.49
CA ALA A 474 -23.59 -12.46 2.42
C ALA A 474 -22.13 -12.11 2.69
N PHE A 475 -21.82 -10.85 2.98
CA PHE A 475 -20.47 -10.38 3.31
C PHE A 475 -19.86 -11.10 4.52
N ARG A 476 -20.65 -11.41 5.55
CA ARG A 476 -20.15 -12.21 6.69
C ARG A 476 -19.87 -13.65 6.31
N ILE A 477 -20.74 -14.27 5.52
CA ILE A 477 -20.53 -15.64 5.02
C ILE A 477 -19.31 -15.69 4.09
N GLU A 478 -19.11 -14.68 3.23
CA GLU A 478 -17.90 -14.55 2.39
C GLU A 478 -16.63 -14.36 3.24
N GLN A 479 -16.68 -13.56 4.31
CA GLN A 479 -15.58 -13.43 5.27
C GLN A 479 -15.30 -14.72 6.03
N GLU A 480 -16.33 -15.43 6.50
CA GLU A 480 -16.19 -16.73 7.18
C GLU A 480 -15.57 -17.78 6.25
N ILE A 481 -16.03 -17.88 4.99
CA ILE A 481 -15.46 -18.76 3.98
C ILE A 481 -13.99 -18.41 3.70
N HIS A 482 -13.68 -17.13 3.52
CA HIS A 482 -12.31 -16.67 3.28
C HIS A 482 -11.39 -16.92 4.49
N ASP A 483 -11.89 -16.70 5.72
CA ASP A 483 -11.17 -16.99 6.96
C ASP A 483 -10.88 -18.50 7.11
N ASP A 484 -11.82 -19.36 6.75
CA ASP A 484 -11.65 -20.81 6.71
C ASP A 484 -10.68 -21.25 5.60
N GLU A 485 -10.76 -20.67 4.40
CA GLU A 485 -9.83 -20.93 3.29
C GLU A 485 -8.38 -20.57 3.67
N ILE A 486 -8.17 -19.41 4.28
CA ILE A 486 -6.84 -18.97 4.74
C ILE A 486 -6.36 -19.82 5.93
N SER A 487 -7.24 -20.18 6.87
CA SER A 487 -6.91 -21.08 7.97
C SER A 487 -6.54 -22.49 7.48
N HIS A 488 -7.23 -23.00 6.46
CA HIS A 488 -6.92 -24.25 5.78
C HIS A 488 -5.59 -24.16 5.02
N TYR A 489 -5.33 -23.05 4.31
CA TYR A 489 -4.07 -22.82 3.60
C TYR A 489 -2.87 -22.81 4.56
N ILE A 490 -2.99 -22.15 5.72
CA ILE A 490 -1.96 -22.16 6.77
C ILE A 490 -1.72 -23.57 7.30
N LYS A 491 -2.78 -24.36 7.58
CA LYS A 491 -2.67 -25.77 7.99
C LYS A 491 -1.95 -26.61 6.93
N MET A 492 -2.36 -26.54 5.66
CA MET A 492 -1.67 -27.21 4.55
C MET A 492 -0.19 -26.82 4.47
N LYS A 493 0.16 -25.57 4.79
CA LYS A 493 1.54 -25.10 4.78
C LYS A 493 2.37 -25.68 5.93
N VAL A 494 1.78 -25.86 7.11
CA VAL A 494 2.40 -26.58 8.24
C VAL A 494 2.56 -28.08 7.92
N ASP A 495 1.57 -28.71 7.29
CA ASP A 495 1.67 -30.12 6.90
C ASP A 495 2.68 -30.36 5.76
N LYS A 496 2.88 -29.39 4.85
CA LYS A 496 4.04 -29.39 3.93
C LYS A 496 5.37 -29.40 4.68
N LEU A 497 5.49 -28.73 5.83
CA LEU A 497 6.71 -28.75 6.66
C LEU A 497 6.92 -30.09 7.39
N ARG A 498 5.84 -30.80 7.75
CA ARG A 498 5.91 -32.20 8.21
C ARG A 498 6.51 -33.10 7.11
N GLN A 499 6.08 -32.92 5.86
CA GLN A 499 6.61 -33.66 4.71
C GLN A 499 8.08 -33.30 4.41
N GLU A 500 8.51 -32.05 4.63
CA GLU A 500 9.90 -31.60 4.52
C GLU A 500 10.85 -32.13 5.63
N SER A 501 10.39 -33.03 6.51
CA SER A 501 11.20 -33.69 7.56
C SER A 501 11.79 -32.77 8.65
N LEU A 502 11.12 -31.65 8.95
CA LEU A 502 11.44 -30.84 10.13
C LEU A 502 11.07 -31.61 11.42
N PRO A 503 11.91 -31.57 12.49
CA PRO A 503 11.58 -32.23 13.75
C PRO A 503 10.29 -31.69 14.38
N GLU A 504 9.42 -32.58 14.85
CA GLU A 504 8.07 -32.23 15.35
C GLU A 504 8.08 -31.19 16.49
N SER A 505 9.15 -31.08 17.27
CA SER A 505 9.30 -30.04 18.29
C SER A 505 9.19 -28.62 17.71
N TYR A 506 9.76 -28.40 16.52
CA TYR A 506 9.72 -27.11 15.83
C TYR A 506 8.37 -26.85 15.16
N ILE A 507 7.71 -27.91 14.69
CA ILE A 507 6.37 -27.85 14.10
C ILE A 507 5.34 -27.51 15.18
N ASN A 508 5.42 -28.14 16.36
CA ASN A 508 4.63 -27.79 17.53
C ASN A 508 4.84 -26.34 18.00
N ASP A 509 6.07 -25.82 17.94
CA ASP A 509 6.36 -24.40 18.23
C ASP A 509 5.66 -23.48 17.22
N ILE A 510 5.65 -23.82 15.92
CA ILE A 510 4.91 -23.09 14.86
C ILE A 510 3.40 -23.15 15.11
N GLU A 511 2.84 -24.34 15.34
CA GLU A 511 1.39 -24.51 15.58
C GLU A 511 0.89 -23.73 16.80
N ARG A 512 1.71 -23.65 17.86
CA ARG A 512 1.44 -22.83 19.05
C ARG A 512 1.51 -21.34 18.74
N GLN A 513 2.54 -20.87 18.02
CA GLN A 513 2.69 -19.45 17.68
C GLN A 513 1.62 -18.95 16.71
N LEU A 514 1.05 -19.83 15.89
CA LEU A 514 -0.03 -19.53 14.96
C LEU A 514 -1.44 -19.87 15.51
N ASN A 515 -1.54 -20.28 16.79
CA ASN A 515 -2.79 -20.69 17.45
C ASN A 515 -3.61 -21.76 16.71
N ILE A 516 -2.98 -22.55 15.81
CA ILE A 516 -3.66 -23.54 14.95
C ILE A 516 -4.29 -24.66 15.78
N THR A 517 -3.67 -24.98 16.93
CA THR A 517 -4.13 -25.96 17.92
C THR A 517 -4.91 -25.33 19.07
N GLY A 518 -5.17 -24.01 19.03
CA GLY A 518 -5.80 -23.23 20.09
C GLY A 518 -7.32 -23.29 20.16
N THR A 519 -7.96 -24.23 19.45
CA THR A 519 -9.42 -24.44 19.47
C THR A 519 -9.78 -25.93 19.59
N LYS A 520 -9.74 -26.40 20.84
CA LYS A 520 -10.52 -27.54 21.35
C LYS A 520 -11.14 -27.16 22.69
#